data_AF-A0A2K5EJC6-F1
#
_entry.id   AF-A0A2K5EJC6-F1
#
_cell.length_a   1.000
_cell.length_b   1.000
_cell.length_c   1.000
_cell.angle_alpha   90.00
_cell.angle_beta   90.00
_cell.angle_gamma   90.00
#
_symmetry.space_group_name_H-M   'P 1'
#
loop_
_entity.id
_entity.type
_entity.pdbx_description
1 polymer ?
#
loop_
_entity_poly.entity_id
_entity_poly.type
_entity_poly.pdbx_seq_one_letter_code
_entity_poly.pdbx_strand_id
1 'polypeptide(L)'
;MSLLLPPLPLLLLLAALAAPATAATTYRPDWNRLKGLTRARVETCGGQLNRLKEVKAFVTQDIPFYHNLVMKHLPGADPELVLLGRRYEELERIPLSEMTREEINALVQELGFYRKAAPDAQVPPEYVWAPARPPEETSDHADL
;
A
#
# COMPACT_ATOMS: atom_id res chain seq x y z
N MET A 1 29.43 -61.29 -13.71
CA MET A 1 29.19 -59.93 -14.25
C MET A 1 27.95 -59.37 -13.58
N SER A 2 28.13 -58.79 -12.39
CA SER A 2 27.04 -58.30 -11.56
C SER A 2 26.61 -56.91 -12.04
N LEU A 3 25.35 -56.81 -12.47
CA LEU A 3 24.68 -55.56 -12.83
C LEU A 3 24.49 -54.73 -11.56
N LEU A 4 25.15 -53.57 -11.50
CA LEU A 4 25.04 -52.64 -10.38
C LEU A 4 23.88 -51.66 -10.66
N LEU A 5 22.69 -52.01 -10.17
CA LEU A 5 21.54 -51.10 -10.14
C LEU A 5 21.70 -50.16 -8.93
N PRO A 6 21.66 -48.82 -9.08
CA PRO A 6 21.81 -47.92 -7.95
C PRO A 6 20.58 -47.97 -7.02
N PRO A 7 20.76 -47.76 -5.71
CA PRO A 7 19.70 -47.86 -4.72
C PRO A 7 18.68 -46.72 -4.86
N LEU A 8 17.41 -47.05 -4.62
CA LEU A 8 16.22 -46.25 -4.90
C LEU A 8 15.83 -45.11 -3.91
N PRO A 9 16.56 -44.68 -2.85
CA PRO A 9 16.02 -43.67 -1.94
C PRO A 9 16.44 -42.23 -2.28
N LEU A 10 17.04 -41.96 -3.44
CA LEU A 10 17.46 -40.62 -3.86
C LEU A 10 16.53 -40.01 -4.94
N LEU A 11 15.22 -40.25 -4.82
CA LEU A 11 14.19 -39.73 -5.73
C LEU A 11 13.06 -38.98 -5.00
N LEU A 12 13.33 -38.45 -3.80
CA LEU A 12 12.36 -37.69 -3.00
C LEU A 12 12.95 -36.39 -2.44
N LEU A 13 13.68 -35.61 -3.26
CA LEU A 13 14.14 -34.27 -2.84
C LEU A 13 14.04 -33.20 -3.92
N LEU A 14 13.02 -33.29 -4.77
CA LEU A 14 12.58 -32.22 -5.66
C LEU A 14 11.08 -32.00 -5.47
N ALA A 15 10.67 -31.72 -4.22
CA ALA A 15 9.45 -30.98 -4.01
C ALA A 15 9.71 -29.56 -4.51
N ALA A 16 9.41 -29.33 -5.79
CA ALA A 16 9.39 -28.00 -6.36
C ALA A 16 8.43 -27.15 -5.51
N LEU A 17 9.02 -26.23 -4.74
CA LEU A 17 8.32 -25.17 -4.06
C LEU A 17 7.79 -24.22 -5.15
N ALA A 18 6.72 -24.64 -5.83
CA ALA A 18 5.90 -23.73 -6.62
C ALA A 18 5.18 -22.85 -5.60
N ALA A 19 5.84 -21.76 -5.19
CA ALA A 19 5.16 -20.66 -4.54
C ALA A 19 3.97 -20.29 -5.45
N PRO A 20 2.74 -20.22 -4.94
CA PRO A 20 1.66 -19.63 -5.71
C PRO A 20 2.12 -18.21 -6.01
N ALA A 21 2.37 -17.93 -7.29
CA ALA A 21 2.41 -16.57 -7.77
C ALA A 21 0.98 -16.06 -7.57
N THR A 22 0.70 -15.51 -6.39
CA THR A 22 -0.40 -14.56 -6.24
C THR A 22 -0.20 -13.61 -7.40
N ALA A 23 -1.18 -13.57 -8.30
CA ALA A 23 -1.20 -12.65 -9.41
C ALA A 23 -1.25 -11.28 -8.76
N ALA A 24 -0.06 -10.74 -8.45
CA ALA A 24 0.07 -9.45 -7.84
C ALA A 24 -0.62 -8.52 -8.80
N THR A 25 -1.72 -7.92 -8.35
CA THR A 25 -2.32 -6.78 -9.03
C THR A 25 -1.29 -5.68 -8.86
N THR A 26 -0.22 -5.70 -9.66
CA THR A 26 0.86 -4.73 -9.62
C THR A 26 0.31 -3.50 -10.29
N TYR A 27 -0.60 -2.81 -9.60
CA TYR A 27 -0.82 -1.41 -9.85
C TYR A 27 0.57 -0.76 -9.88
N ARG A 28 0.91 -0.16 -11.01
CA ARG A 28 2.16 0.58 -11.17
C ARG A 28 1.79 2.06 -11.15
N PRO A 29 2.21 2.80 -10.11
CA PRO A 29 1.92 4.22 -10.02
C PRO A 29 2.43 4.97 -11.25
N ASP A 30 1.56 5.76 -11.89
CA ASP A 30 2.01 6.74 -12.88
C ASP A 30 2.44 8.02 -12.16
N TRP A 31 3.73 8.10 -11.85
CA TRP A 31 4.32 9.23 -11.14
C TRP A 31 4.10 10.59 -11.82
N ASN A 32 3.79 10.63 -13.12
CA ASN A 32 3.44 11.90 -13.77
C ASN A 32 2.06 12.40 -13.35
N ARG A 33 1.10 11.49 -13.15
CA ARG A 33 -0.25 11.82 -12.67
C ARG A 33 -0.26 12.12 -11.18
N LEU A 34 0.66 11.52 -10.43
CA LEU A 34 0.80 11.69 -8.98
C LEU A 34 1.66 12.90 -8.58
N LYS A 35 2.02 13.77 -9.52
CA LYS A 35 2.69 15.04 -9.20
C LYS A 35 1.84 15.85 -8.23
N GLY A 36 2.38 16.13 -7.06
CA GLY A 36 1.70 16.86 -6.01
C GLY A 36 0.84 16.00 -5.08
N LEU A 37 1.00 14.67 -5.08
CA LEU A 37 0.39 13.78 -4.09
C LEU A 37 0.73 14.24 -2.67
N THR A 38 -0.30 14.47 -1.85
CA THR A 38 -0.11 14.90 -0.44
C THR A 38 -0.90 14.08 0.57
N ARG A 39 -1.95 13.40 0.12
CA ARG A 39 -2.85 12.65 1.00
C ARG A 39 -3.63 11.63 0.17
N ALA A 40 -4.31 10.73 0.84
CA ALA A 40 -5.25 9.83 0.20
C ALA A 40 -6.46 9.57 1.09
N ARG A 41 -7.51 9.04 0.49
CA ARG A 41 -8.66 8.52 1.23
C ARG A 41 -9.12 7.21 0.63
N VAL A 42 -9.53 6.27 1.47
CA VAL A 42 -10.26 5.10 1.00
C VAL A 42 -11.75 5.42 1.01
N GLU A 43 -12.38 5.36 -0.15
CA GLU A 43 -13.82 5.49 -0.30
C GLU A 43 -14.44 4.11 -0.40
N THR A 44 -15.43 3.80 0.43
CA THR A 44 -16.10 2.48 0.39
C THR A 44 -17.45 2.52 1.08
N CYS A 45 -18.37 1.66 0.64
CA CYS A 45 -19.59 1.36 1.38
C CYS A 45 -19.31 0.34 2.50
N GLY A 46 -19.81 0.61 3.71
CA GLY A 46 -19.66 -0.29 4.86
C GLY A 46 -20.28 -1.68 4.65
N GLY A 47 -21.37 -1.77 3.88
CA GLY A 47 -21.99 -3.05 3.53
C GLY A 47 -21.11 -3.94 2.65
N GLN A 48 -20.36 -3.33 1.72
CA GLN A 48 -19.47 -4.07 0.83
C GLN A 48 -18.23 -4.64 1.55
N LEU A 49 -17.74 -3.95 2.59
CA LEU A 49 -16.58 -4.43 3.36
C LEU A 49 -16.83 -5.79 4.03
N ASN A 50 -18.09 -6.19 4.26
CA ASN A 50 -18.39 -7.47 4.89
C ASN A 50 -17.97 -8.69 4.05
N ARG A 51 -17.96 -8.55 2.71
CA ARG A 51 -17.47 -9.60 1.79
C ARG A 51 -15.98 -9.46 1.46
N LEU A 52 -15.38 -8.29 1.68
CA LEU A 52 -13.99 -7.98 1.37
C LEU A 52 -13.15 -7.92 2.65
N LYS A 53 -12.83 -9.10 3.20
CA LYS A 53 -12.15 -9.23 4.50
C LYS A 53 -10.80 -8.51 4.53
N GLU A 54 -10.04 -8.63 3.45
CA GLU A 54 -8.72 -8.00 3.28
C GLU A 54 -8.81 -6.47 3.32
N VAL A 55 -9.66 -5.90 2.47
CA VAL A 55 -9.92 -4.45 2.43
C VAL A 55 -10.49 -3.96 3.76
N LYS A 56 -11.41 -4.71 4.38
CA LYS A 56 -11.97 -4.37 5.69
C LYS A 56 -10.90 -4.32 6.77
N ALA A 57 -10.01 -5.31 6.80
CA ALA A 57 -8.90 -5.35 7.74
C ALA A 57 -7.98 -4.14 7.55
N PHE A 58 -7.60 -3.82 6.30
CA PHE A 58 -6.81 -2.62 6.00
C PHE A 58 -7.49 -1.33 6.51
N VAL A 59 -8.75 -1.14 6.13
CA VAL A 59 -9.51 0.08 6.46
C VAL A 59 -9.70 0.26 7.96
N THR A 60 -9.96 -0.83 8.69
CA THR A 60 -10.27 -0.75 10.13
C THR A 60 -9.05 -0.81 11.02
N GLN A 61 -7.99 -1.52 10.60
CA GLN A 61 -6.84 -1.80 11.46
C GLN A 61 -5.59 -1.02 11.03
N ASP A 62 -5.36 -0.77 9.74
CA ASP A 62 -4.11 -0.16 9.27
C ASP A 62 -4.23 1.34 9.00
N ILE A 63 -5.34 1.83 8.45
CA ILE A 63 -5.54 3.27 8.19
C ILE A 63 -5.19 4.15 9.40
N PRO A 64 -5.58 3.82 10.66
CA PRO A 64 -5.22 4.64 11.82
C PRO A 64 -3.72 4.85 12.00
N PHE A 65 -2.88 3.95 11.48
CA PHE A 65 -1.42 4.05 11.56
C PHE A 65 -0.82 4.90 10.45
N TYR A 66 -1.52 5.21 9.36
CA TYR A 66 -0.96 6.02 8.28
C TYR A 66 -1.21 7.51 8.50
N HIS A 67 -0.17 8.32 8.30
CA HIS A 67 -0.28 9.78 8.23
C HIS A 67 -0.93 10.19 6.91
N ASN A 68 -1.78 11.21 6.91
CA ASN A 68 -2.47 11.72 5.71
C ASN A 68 -3.32 10.70 4.91
N LEU A 69 -3.73 9.59 5.53
CA LEU A 69 -4.65 8.60 4.97
C LEU A 69 -5.89 8.45 5.85
N VAL A 70 -7.07 8.52 5.26
CA VAL A 70 -8.34 8.39 6.00
C VAL A 70 -9.34 7.50 5.28
N MET A 71 -10.33 6.97 6.00
CA MET A 71 -11.48 6.32 5.39
C MET A 71 -12.63 7.33 5.24
N LYS A 72 -13.32 7.30 4.11
CA LYS A 72 -14.60 7.98 3.89
C LYS A 72 -15.67 6.96 3.54
N HIS A 73 -16.74 6.94 4.31
CA HIS A 73 -17.90 6.10 4.01
C HIS A 73 -18.71 6.71 2.87
N LEU A 74 -18.90 5.96 1.78
CA LEU A 74 -19.76 6.33 0.67
C LEU A 74 -20.77 5.20 0.38
N PRO A 75 -22.09 5.45 0.55
CA PRO A 75 -23.10 4.43 0.29
C PRO A 75 -23.04 3.93 -1.15
N GLY A 76 -23.01 2.61 -1.33
CA GLY A 76 -23.02 1.95 -2.65
C GLY A 76 -21.71 2.03 -3.45
N ALA A 77 -20.68 2.74 -2.97
CA ALA A 77 -19.39 2.83 -3.66
C ALA A 77 -18.53 1.57 -3.45
N ASP A 78 -17.84 1.17 -4.52
CA ASP A 78 -16.76 0.19 -4.50
C ASP A 78 -15.56 0.71 -3.69
N PRO A 79 -14.76 -0.16 -3.05
CA PRO A 79 -13.61 0.28 -2.28
C PRO A 79 -12.48 0.75 -3.20
N GLU A 80 -12.18 2.04 -3.12
CA GLU A 80 -11.14 2.67 -3.92
C GLU A 80 -10.21 3.52 -3.06
N LEU A 81 -8.92 3.45 -3.33
CA LEU A 81 -7.93 4.38 -2.83
C LEU A 81 -7.89 5.60 -3.76
N VAL A 82 -8.35 6.73 -3.25
CA VAL A 82 -8.37 8.01 -3.96
C VAL A 82 -7.15 8.81 -3.53
N LEU A 83 -6.25 9.04 -4.48
CA LEU A 83 -5.02 9.81 -4.31
C LEU A 83 -5.31 11.29 -4.54
N LEU A 84 -4.89 12.14 -3.60
CA LEU A 84 -5.29 13.53 -3.52
C LEU A 84 -4.11 14.48 -3.45
N GLY A 85 -4.21 15.58 -4.17
CA GLY A 85 -3.27 16.69 -4.09
C GLY A 85 -3.52 17.61 -2.90
N ARG A 86 -2.82 18.75 -2.85
CA ARG A 86 -2.80 19.65 -1.69
C ARG A 86 -4.14 20.35 -1.44
N ARG A 87 -4.92 20.58 -2.51
CA ARG A 87 -6.23 21.25 -2.48
C ARG A 87 -7.39 20.25 -2.56
N TYR A 88 -7.14 18.98 -2.22
CA TYR A 88 -8.10 17.87 -2.33
C TYR A 88 -8.58 17.57 -3.76
N GLU A 89 -7.82 17.97 -4.76
CA GLU A 89 -7.98 17.53 -6.14
C GLU A 89 -7.70 16.03 -6.26
N GLU A 90 -8.58 15.29 -6.94
CA GLU A 90 -8.37 13.86 -7.21
C GLU A 90 -7.35 13.71 -8.33
N LEU A 91 -6.20 13.10 -8.01
CA LEU A 91 -5.13 12.80 -8.96
C LEU A 91 -5.40 11.46 -9.65
N GLU A 92 -5.79 10.47 -8.85
CA GLU A 92 -6.01 9.10 -9.30
C GLU A 92 -6.91 8.31 -8.36
N ARG A 93 -7.54 7.25 -8.88
CA ARG A 93 -8.38 6.30 -8.13
C ARG A 93 -7.93 4.89 -8.45
N ILE A 94 -7.69 4.09 -7.41
CA ILE A 94 -7.16 2.72 -7.53
C ILE A 94 -8.16 1.76 -6.87
N PRO A 95 -8.71 0.77 -7.61
CA PRO A 95 -9.64 -0.20 -7.04
C PRO A 95 -8.91 -1.15 -6.07
N LEU A 96 -9.51 -1.38 -4.90
CA LEU A 96 -8.92 -2.22 -3.84
C LEU A 96 -9.55 -3.61 -3.75
N SER A 97 -10.69 -3.85 -4.42
CA SER A 97 -11.50 -5.07 -4.27
C SER A 97 -10.71 -6.37 -4.51
N GLU A 98 -9.73 -6.33 -5.43
CA GLU A 98 -8.91 -7.48 -5.83
C GLU A 98 -7.54 -7.51 -5.15
N MET A 99 -7.28 -6.64 -4.17
CA MET A 99 -6.01 -6.56 -3.46
C MET A 99 -6.12 -7.16 -2.05
N THR A 100 -5.08 -7.88 -1.65
CA THR A 100 -4.88 -8.36 -0.27
C THR A 100 -4.49 -7.20 0.65
N ARG A 101 -4.66 -7.38 1.96
CA ARG A 101 -4.27 -6.37 2.94
C ARG A 101 -2.79 -6.01 2.81
N GLU A 102 -1.93 -7.00 2.60
CA GLU A 102 -0.49 -6.85 2.44
C GLU A 102 -0.15 -6.05 1.19
N GLU A 103 -0.79 -6.33 0.05
CA GLU A 103 -0.61 -5.59 -1.19
C GLU A 103 -1.04 -4.12 -1.06
N ILE A 104 -2.15 -3.85 -0.37
CA ILE A 104 -2.61 -2.48 -0.12
C ILE A 104 -1.59 -1.73 0.77
N ASN A 105 -1.10 -2.37 1.83
CA ASN A 105 -0.06 -1.77 2.69
C ASN A 105 1.25 -1.54 1.95
N ALA A 106 1.65 -2.45 1.07
CA ALA A 106 2.85 -2.29 0.25
C ALA A 106 2.69 -1.12 -0.72
N LEU A 107 1.55 -1.02 -1.40
CA LEU A 107 1.21 0.09 -2.30
C LEU A 107 1.26 1.45 -1.57
N VAL A 108 0.60 1.54 -0.41
CA VAL A 108 0.56 2.81 0.35
C VAL A 108 1.96 3.23 0.82
N GLN A 109 2.81 2.29 1.20
CA GLN A 109 4.21 2.58 1.52
C GLN A 109 5.03 2.97 0.29
N GLU A 110 4.82 2.31 -0.86
CA GLU A 110 5.47 2.65 -2.13
C GLU A 110 5.12 4.09 -2.57
N LEU A 111 3.88 4.51 -2.34
CA LEU A 111 3.40 5.88 -2.56
C LEU A 111 4.01 6.91 -1.59
N GLY A 112 4.78 6.48 -0.60
CA GLY A 112 5.51 7.34 0.33
C GLY A 112 4.74 7.74 1.59
N PHE A 113 3.62 7.08 1.89
CA PHE A 113 2.88 7.37 3.12
C PHE A 113 3.64 6.84 4.34
N TYR A 114 3.79 7.70 5.35
CA TYR A 114 4.43 7.32 6.60
C TYR A 114 3.48 6.49 7.48
N ARG A 115 3.99 5.36 7.97
CA ARG A 115 3.32 4.51 8.96
C ARG A 115 3.86 4.81 10.36
N LYS A 116 2.98 5.29 11.23
CA LYS A 116 3.23 5.57 12.65
C LYS A 116 3.40 4.27 13.44
N ALA A 117 4.11 4.35 14.57
CA ALA A 117 4.27 3.24 15.50
C ALA A 117 2.97 2.90 16.27
N ALA A 118 2.13 3.90 16.53
CA ALA A 118 0.81 3.76 17.13
C ALA A 118 -0.18 4.76 16.47
N PRO A 119 -1.50 4.54 16.56
CA PRO A 119 -2.50 5.41 15.93
C PRO A 119 -2.44 6.87 16.37
N ASP A 120 -2.08 7.10 17.63
CA ASP A 120 -1.96 8.41 18.30
C ASP A 120 -0.51 8.90 18.42
N ALA A 121 0.47 8.12 17.92
CA ALA A 121 1.87 8.53 17.94
C ALA A 121 2.10 9.79 17.10
N GLN A 122 2.98 10.66 17.57
CA GLN A 122 3.39 11.84 16.83
C GLN A 122 4.16 11.45 15.57
N VAL A 123 3.96 12.22 14.50
CA VAL A 123 4.71 12.06 13.25
C VAL A 123 6.07 12.76 13.42
N PRO A 124 7.19 12.05 13.20
CA PRO A 124 8.51 12.66 13.25
C PRO A 124 8.66 13.83 12.27
N PRO A 125 9.48 14.86 12.57
CA PRO A 125 9.65 16.05 11.72
C PRO A 125 9.92 15.73 10.25
N GLU A 126 10.71 14.70 9.97
CA GLU A 126 11.07 14.25 8.63
C GLU A 126 9.89 13.72 7.79
N TYR A 127 8.79 13.32 8.44
CA TYR A 127 7.60 12.74 7.78
C TYR A 127 6.35 13.63 7.88
N VAL A 128 6.46 14.84 8.45
CA VAL A 128 5.32 15.76 8.62
C VAL A 128 4.61 16.04 7.27
N TRP A 129 5.41 16.13 6.20
CA TRP A 129 4.92 16.40 4.85
C TRP A 129 4.59 15.13 4.05
N ALA A 130 4.97 13.94 4.51
CA ALA A 130 4.81 12.70 3.77
C ALA A 130 3.32 12.43 3.41
N PRO A 131 3.01 11.96 2.19
CA PRO A 131 3.92 11.58 1.09
C PRO A 131 4.49 12.75 0.26
N ALA A 132 4.06 13.99 0.51
CA ALA A 132 4.64 15.13 -0.20
C ALA A 132 6.09 15.36 0.22
N ARG A 133 6.88 15.93 -0.70
CA ARG A 133 8.21 16.43 -0.35
C ARG A 133 8.07 17.69 0.52
N PRO A 134 8.98 17.91 1.48
CA PRO A 134 9.05 19.21 2.15
C PRO A 134 9.25 20.31 1.09
N PRO A 135 8.74 21.52 1.33
CA PRO A 135 9.12 22.66 0.52
C PRO A 135 10.64 22.78 0.54
N GLU A 136 11.28 22.96 -0.62
CA GLU A 136 12.71 23.24 -0.66
C GLU A 136 12.94 24.50 0.19
N GLU A 137 13.67 24.34 1.28
CA GLU A 137 14.15 25.48 2.04
C GLU A 137 15.09 26.23 1.10
N THR A 138 14.62 27.35 0.56
CA THR A 138 15.47 28.29 -0.16
C THR A 138 16.57 28.67 0.82
N SER A 139 17.78 28.19 0.56
CA SER A 139 18.99 28.48 1.31
C SER A 139 19.34 29.96 1.14
N ASP A 140 18.59 30.85 1.79
CA ASP A 140 18.89 32.28 1.93
C ASP A 140 19.76 32.56 3.17
N HIS A 141 20.50 31.55 3.63
CA HIS A 141 21.57 31.72 4.62
C HIS A 141 22.94 31.86 3.95
N ALA A 142 23.01 32.63 2.86
CA ALA A 142 24.27 32.98 2.20
C ALA A 142 24.96 34.22 2.80
N ASP A 143 24.32 34.96 3.72
CA ASP A 143 24.91 36.17 4.31
C ASP A 143 24.73 36.22 5.84
N LEU A 144 25.70 35.68 6.58
CA LEU A 144 25.97 36.03 7.99
C LEU A 144 27.45 35.84 8.33
#